data_AF-X1CQ98-F1
#
_entry.id   AF-X1CQ98-F1
#
_cell.length_a   1.000
_cell.length_b   1.000
_cell.length_c   1.000
_cell.angle_alpha   90.00
_cell.angle_beta   90.00
_cell.angle_gamma   90.00
#
_symmetry.space_group_name_H-M   'P 1'
#
loop_
_entity.id
_entity.type
_entity.pdbx_description
1 polymer ?
#
loop_
_entity_poly.entity_id
_entity_poly.type
_entity_poly.pdbx_seq_one_letter_code
_entity_poly.pdbx_strand_id
1 'polypeptide(L)'
;MEEQMTKVKLIELIEVQRHSLDQTLTRLEESQMTIPGVESDWSVKDILVHISAWERKMCQWLEESAAGNAPQRPAPGLTWDDLDKVNLQIYKENKDKPLDEVLSEFHDSYQ
;
A
#
# COMPACT_ATOMS: atom_id res chain seq x y z
N MET A 1 7.73 -23.27 18.00
CA MET A 1 8.09 -23.52 16.59
C MET A 1 7.31 -22.50 15.80
N GLU A 2 7.97 -21.53 15.19
CA GLU A 2 7.31 -20.68 14.20
C GLU A 2 6.81 -21.57 13.08
N GLU A 3 5.53 -21.43 12.76
CA GLU A 3 4.90 -22.14 11.65
C GLU A 3 5.57 -21.63 10.35
N GLN A 4 6.13 -22.55 9.55
CA GLN A 4 6.86 -22.17 8.35
C GLN A 4 5.91 -21.55 7.32
N MET A 5 6.19 -20.31 6.90
CA MET A 5 5.38 -19.63 5.89
C MET A 5 5.51 -20.33 4.53
N THR A 6 4.38 -20.79 3.98
CA THR A 6 4.31 -21.37 2.62
C THR A 6 3.69 -20.35 1.65
N LYS A 7 3.88 -20.55 0.34
CA LYS A 7 3.24 -19.71 -0.68
C LYS A 7 1.72 -19.68 -0.52
N VAL A 8 1.10 -20.85 -0.33
CA VAL A 8 -0.35 -20.97 -0.15
C VAL A 8 -0.78 -20.18 1.08
N LYS A 9 -0.07 -20.35 2.20
CA LYS A 9 -0.40 -19.64 3.45
C LYS A 9 -0.25 -18.12 3.32
N LEU A 10 0.79 -17.66 2.61
CA LEU A 10 1.00 -16.24 2.36
C LEU A 10 -0.13 -15.63 1.52
N ILE A 11 -0.55 -16.32 0.46
CA ILE A 11 -1.67 -15.87 -0.40
C ILE A 11 -2.97 -15.83 0.41
N GLU A 12 -3.28 -16.89 1.16
CA GLU A 12 -4.46 -16.91 2.03
C GLU A 12 -4.46 -15.74 3.03
N LEU A 13 -3.30 -15.42 3.62
CA LEU A 13 -3.18 -14.29 4.55
C LEU A 13 -3.43 -12.96 3.84
N ILE A 14 -2.87 -12.76 2.65
CA ILE A 14 -3.10 -11.55 1.84
C ILE A 14 -4.59 -11.41 1.53
N GLU A 15 -5.24 -12.47 1.06
CA GLU A 15 -6.67 -12.47 0.72
C GLU A 15 -7.55 -12.16 1.93
N VAL A 16 -7.27 -12.80 3.08
CA VAL A 16 -8.02 -12.57 4.32
C VAL A 16 -7.88 -11.13 4.80
N GLN A 17 -6.65 -10.59 4.82
CA GLN A 17 -6.42 -9.22 5.28
C GLN A 17 -7.01 -8.20 4.32
N ARG A 18 -6.91 -8.43 3.00
CA ARG A 18 -7.54 -7.56 2.01
C ARG A 18 -9.05 -7.53 2.18
N HIS A 19 -9.68 -8.69 2.32
CA HIS A 19 -11.13 -8.77 2.52
C HIS A 19 -11.57 -8.04 3.80
N SER A 20 -10.81 -8.18 4.89
CA SER A 20 -11.09 -7.46 6.15
C SER A 20 -10.97 -5.94 6.01
N LEU A 21 -9.99 -5.46 5.24
CA LEU A 21 -9.83 -4.04 4.93
C LEU A 21 -11.00 -3.54 4.09
N ASP A 22 -11.34 -4.23 3.00
CA ASP A 22 -12.46 -3.86 2.12
C ASP A 22 -13.79 -3.81 2.89
N GLN A 23 -14.06 -4.81 3.74
CA GLN A 23 -15.23 -4.81 4.63
C GLN A 23 -15.26 -3.60 5.57
N THR A 24 -14.11 -3.19 6.11
CA THR A 24 -14.02 -2.00 6.97
C THR A 24 -14.34 -0.73 6.18
N LEU A 25 -13.84 -0.61 4.95
CA LEU A 25 -14.08 0.52 4.06
C LEU A 25 -15.56 0.66 3.68
N THR A 26 -16.32 -0.43 3.53
CA THR A 26 -17.76 -0.37 3.24
C THR A 26 -18.60 0.34 4.31
N ARG A 27 -18.04 0.58 5.49
CA ARG A 27 -18.71 1.24 6.62
C ARG A 27 -18.53 2.76 6.61
N LEU A 28 -17.80 3.30 5.65
CA LEU A 28 -17.46 4.72 5.54
C LEU A 28 -18.16 5.34 4.34
N GLU A 29 -18.70 6.54 4.54
CA GLU A 29 -19.12 7.41 3.44
C GLU A 29 -17.89 8.06 2.80
N GLU A 30 -17.95 8.37 1.50
CA GLU A 30 -16.85 9.04 0.78
C GLU A 30 -16.37 10.32 1.48
N SER A 31 -17.30 11.11 1.99
CA SER A 31 -16.99 12.35 2.73
C SER A 31 -16.17 12.11 4.00
N GLN A 32 -16.26 10.91 4.61
CA GLN A 32 -15.49 10.54 5.78
C GLN A 32 -14.08 10.09 5.40
N MET A 33 -13.89 9.54 4.20
CA MET A 33 -12.59 9.03 3.76
C MET A 33 -11.55 10.14 3.52
N THR A 34 -12.01 11.37 3.31
CA THR A 34 -11.17 12.55 3.08
C THR A 34 -10.89 13.37 4.33
N ILE A 35 -11.46 13.01 5.49
CA ILE A 35 -11.26 13.75 6.74
C ILE A 35 -9.86 13.42 7.31
N PRO A 36 -8.96 14.42 7.48
CA PRO A 36 -7.66 14.20 8.12
C PRO A 36 -7.80 13.78 9.59
N GLY A 37 -6.78 13.12 10.14
CA GLY A 37 -6.74 12.79 11.57
C GLY A 37 -7.01 11.33 11.91
N VAL A 38 -6.95 10.42 10.93
CA VAL A 38 -7.07 8.97 11.17
C VAL A 38 -5.77 8.42 11.77
N GLU A 39 -4.64 8.82 11.19
CA GLU A 39 -3.30 8.55 11.71
C GLU A 39 -2.47 9.82 11.55
N SER A 40 -2.16 10.48 12.66
CA SER A 40 -1.55 11.81 12.65
C SER A 40 -2.32 12.80 11.74
N ASP A 41 -1.76 13.24 10.61
CA ASP A 41 -2.43 14.14 9.66
C ASP A 41 -3.12 13.41 8.49
N TRP A 42 -3.04 12.08 8.42
CA TRP A 42 -3.54 11.32 7.26
C TRP A 42 -5.04 11.07 7.36
N SER A 43 -5.73 11.17 6.22
CA SER A 43 -7.09 10.65 6.07
C SER A 43 -7.08 9.17 5.64
N VAL A 44 -8.25 8.54 5.56
CA VAL A 44 -8.37 7.18 5.00
C VAL A 44 -7.85 7.14 3.56
N LYS A 45 -8.19 8.13 2.73
CA LYS A 45 -7.66 8.30 1.38
C LYS A 45 -6.13 8.21 1.35
N ASP A 46 -5.45 8.93 2.23
CA ASP A 46 -3.98 8.95 2.26
C ASP A 46 -3.41 7.57 2.64
N ILE A 47 -4.07 6.86 3.56
CA ILE A 47 -3.71 5.48 3.92
C ILE A 47 -3.90 4.54 2.72
N LEU A 48 -4.98 4.67 1.95
CA LEU A 48 -5.25 3.82 0.78
C LEU A 48 -4.23 4.03 -0.34
N VAL A 49 -3.85 5.28 -0.62
CA VAL A 49 -2.72 5.57 -1.53
C VAL A 49 -1.44 4.94 -1.00
N HIS A 50 -1.18 5.07 0.29
CA HIS A 50 0.04 4.52 0.88
C HIS A 50 0.12 3.00 0.67
N ILE A 51 -0.98 2.28 0.94
CA ILE A 51 -1.07 0.84 0.71
C ILE A 51 -0.83 0.52 -0.78
N SER A 52 -1.55 1.20 -1.69
CA SER A 52 -1.44 0.93 -3.13
C SER A 52 -0.05 1.21 -3.68
N ALA A 53 0.65 2.23 -3.15
CA ALA A 53 2.03 2.53 -3.50
C ALA A 53 2.99 1.40 -3.10
N TRP A 54 2.82 0.80 -1.92
CA TRP A 54 3.65 -0.32 -1.48
C TRP A 54 3.32 -1.64 -2.19
N GLU A 55 2.05 -1.91 -2.48
CA GLU A 55 1.63 -3.04 -3.30
C GLU A 55 2.29 -2.97 -4.69
N ARG A 56 2.22 -1.82 -5.36
CA ARG A 56 2.89 -1.59 -6.67
C ARG A 56 4.40 -1.75 -6.61
N LYS A 57 5.05 -1.20 -5.58
CA LYS A 57 6.50 -1.37 -5.38
C LYS A 57 6.87 -2.84 -5.24
N MET A 58 6.09 -3.61 -4.49
CA MET A 58 6.33 -5.05 -4.33
C MET A 58 6.23 -5.78 -5.65
N CYS A 59 5.19 -5.52 -6.45
CA CYS A 59 5.04 -6.11 -7.79
C CYS A 59 6.22 -5.74 -8.69
N GLN A 60 6.62 -4.47 -8.74
CA GLN A 60 7.79 -4.02 -9.50
C GLN A 60 9.07 -4.75 -9.09
N TRP A 61 9.31 -4.93 -7.79
CA TRP A 61 10.48 -5.66 -7.32
C TRP A 61 10.46 -7.14 -7.69
N LEU A 62 9.27 -7.77 -7.67
CA LEU A 62 9.11 -9.15 -8.11
C LEU A 62 9.38 -9.30 -9.60
N GLU A 63 8.88 -8.37 -10.42
CA GLU A 63 9.13 -8.33 -11.87
C GLU A 63 10.62 -8.13 -12.18
N GLU A 64 11.28 -7.16 -11.53
CA GLU A 64 12.71 -6.92 -11.68
C GLU A 64 13.53 -8.15 -11.28
N SER A 65 13.18 -8.77 -10.15
CA SER A 65 13.84 -9.99 -9.67
C SER A 65 13.64 -11.16 -10.64
N ALA A 66 12.44 -11.32 -11.21
CA ALA A 66 12.15 -12.35 -12.20
C ALA A 66 12.93 -12.13 -13.51
N ALA A 67 13.24 -10.88 -13.85
CA ALA A 67 14.11 -10.52 -14.97
C ALA A 67 15.62 -10.70 -14.67
N GLY A 68 15.99 -11.15 -13.47
CA GLY A 68 17.37 -11.35 -13.05
C GLY A 68 18.07 -10.08 -12.54
N ASN A 69 17.33 -8.99 -12.35
CA ASN A 69 17.85 -7.76 -11.77
C ASN A 69 17.76 -7.80 -10.24
N ALA A 70 18.54 -6.93 -9.58
CA ALA A 70 18.47 -6.73 -8.13
C ALA A 70 17.75 -5.41 -7.81
N PRO A 71 16.46 -5.42 -7.43
CA PRO A 71 15.72 -4.18 -7.17
C PRO A 71 16.30 -3.41 -5.98
N GLN A 72 16.41 -2.09 -6.13
CA GLN A 72 16.80 -1.20 -5.04
C GLN A 72 15.60 -0.89 -4.15
N ARG A 73 15.69 -1.28 -2.87
CA ARG A 73 14.61 -1.21 -1.88
C ARG A 73 15.02 -0.35 -0.69
N PRO A 74 14.11 0.49 -0.15
CA PRO A 74 12.72 0.72 -0.57
C PRO A 74 12.57 1.62 -1.81
N ALA A 75 13.63 2.30 -2.22
CA ALA A 75 13.71 3.11 -3.43
C ALA A 75 15.18 3.29 -3.84
N PRO A 76 15.47 3.74 -5.08
CA PRO A 76 16.83 3.95 -5.53
C PRO A 76 17.62 4.90 -4.61
N GLY A 77 18.80 4.45 -4.17
CA GLY A 77 19.69 5.23 -3.30
C GLY A 77 19.24 5.42 -1.84
N LEU A 78 18.17 4.76 -1.40
CA LEU A 78 17.66 4.82 -0.02
C LEU A 78 17.74 3.46 0.67
N THR A 79 17.85 3.45 2.00
CA THR A 79 17.77 2.23 2.82
C THR A 79 16.46 2.17 3.59
N TRP A 80 16.22 1.08 4.31
CA TRP A 80 15.06 0.97 5.20
C TRP A 80 15.09 1.95 6.38
N ASP A 81 16.26 2.51 6.72
CA ASP A 81 16.36 3.60 7.71
C ASP A 81 15.78 4.92 7.18
N ASP A 82 15.62 5.05 5.86
CA ASP A 82 15.03 6.21 5.19
C ASP A 82 13.52 6.04 4.92
N LEU A 83 12.87 5.03 5.53
CA LEU A 83 11.47 4.69 5.25
C LEU A 83 10.52 5.88 5.43
N ASP A 84 10.73 6.71 6.45
CA ASP A 84 9.94 7.92 6.69
C ASP A 84 10.03 8.92 5.53
N LYS A 85 11.19 9.03 4.88
CA LYS A 85 11.36 9.88 3.70
C LYS A 85 10.58 9.35 2.51
N VAL A 86 10.58 8.02 2.32
CA VAL A 86 9.80 7.37 1.26
C VAL A 86 8.31 7.57 1.49
N ASN A 87 7.85 7.35 2.73
CA ASN A 87 6.45 7.52 3.12
C ASN A 87 5.98 8.97 2.95
N LEU A 88 6.80 9.92 3.38
CA LEU A 88 6.53 11.35 3.22
C LEU A 88 6.48 11.76 1.74
N GLN A 89 7.34 11.19 0.90
CA GLN A 89 7.32 11.46 -0.54
C GLN A 89 6.03 10.95 -1.18
N ILE A 90 5.64 9.69 -0.89
CA ILE A 90 4.37 9.11 -1.35
C ILE A 90 3.20 9.99 -0.91
N TYR A 91 3.16 10.39 0.37
CA TYR A 91 2.10 11.29 0.86
C TYR A 91 2.06 12.62 0.09
N LYS A 92 3.20 13.31 -0.07
CA LYS A 92 3.27 14.59 -0.76
C LYS A 92 2.83 14.53 -2.22
N GLU A 93 3.18 13.45 -2.92
CA GLU A 93 2.81 13.23 -4.33
C GLU A 93 1.32 12.99 -4.52
N ASN A 94 0.62 12.52 -3.49
CA ASN A 94 -0.75 12.02 -3.61
C ASN A 94 -1.78 12.76 -2.73
N LYS A 95 -1.35 13.64 -1.82
CA LYS A 95 -2.25 14.35 -0.87
C LYS A 95 -3.40 15.09 -1.57
N ASP A 96 -3.15 15.60 -2.78
CA ASP A 96 -4.12 16.39 -3.55
C ASP A 96 -4.91 15.53 -4.56
N LYS A 97 -4.65 14.21 -4.64
CA LYS A 97 -5.41 13.33 -5.54
C LYS A 97 -6.88 13.23 -5.14
N PRO A 98 -7.80 13.21 -6.12
CA PRO A 98 -9.21 12.91 -5.91
C PRO A 98 -9.44 11.53 -5.29
N LEU A 99 -10.50 11.38 -4.47
CA LEU A 99 -10.79 10.12 -3.79
C LEU A 99 -11.10 8.97 -4.77
N ASP A 100 -11.83 9.24 -5.84
CA ASP A 100 -12.18 8.26 -6.87
C ASP A 100 -10.96 7.69 -7.59
N GLU A 101 -9.98 8.55 -7.93
CA GLU A 101 -8.69 8.12 -8.48
C GLU A 101 -7.95 7.21 -7.49
N VAL A 102 -7.90 7.59 -6.20
CA VAL A 102 -7.27 6.79 -5.15
C VAL A 102 -7.94 5.43 -4.97
N LEU A 103 -9.28 5.37 -4.99
CA LEU A 103 -10.03 4.12 -4.85
C LEU A 103 -9.82 3.20 -6.05
N SER A 104 -9.80 3.75 -7.27
CA SER A 104 -9.45 2.99 -8.47
C SER A 104 -8.03 2.42 -8.37
N GLU A 105 -7.07 3.27 -8.02
CA GLU A 105 -5.67 2.87 -7.87
C GLU A 105 -5.46 1.78 -6.80
N PHE A 106 -6.18 1.90 -5.68
CA PHE A 106 -6.17 0.92 -4.59
C PHE A 106 -6.80 -0.41 -4.99
N HIS A 107 -7.85 -0.41 -5.80
CA HIS A 107 -8.43 -1.65 -6.32
C HIS A 107 -7.49 -2.34 -7.30
N ASP A 108 -6.90 -1.57 -8.22
CA ASP A 108 -6.00 -2.08 -9.26
C ASP A 108 -4.69 -2.61 -8.69
N SER A 109 -4.19 -2.06 -7.58
CA SER A 109 -2.92 -2.49 -6.98
C SER A 109 -2.98 -3.88 -6.32
N TYR A 110 -4.18 -4.44 -6.12
CA TYR A 110 -4.39 -5.77 -5.55
C TYR A 110 -4.65 -6.88 -6.59
N GLN A 111 -4.98 -6.52 -7.84
CA GLN A 111 -5.25 -7.48 -8.91
C GLN A 111 -3.96 -8.14 -9.43
#